data_AF-D5VTG6-F1
#
_entry.id   AF-D5VTG6-F1
#
_cell.length_a   1.000
_cell.length_b   1.000
_cell.length_c   1.000
_cell.angle_alpha   90.00
_cell.angle_beta   90.00
_cell.angle_gamma   90.00
#
_symmetry.space_group_name_H-M   'P 1'
#
loop_
_entity.id
_entity.type
_entity.pdbx_description
1 polymer ?
#
loop_
_entity_poly.entity_id
_entity_poly.type
_entity_poly.pdbx_seq_one_letter_code
_entity_poly.pdbx_strand_id
1 'polypeptide(L)'
;MIIEKEIEKVIKKKDYDFWTFLEKAYESGVKLDIGHFILLNILIEIPKLYEKLSKEIGEEKSKEIFRNYKIFAKDSNYISGEFLKKYINRKSRVAVHNRIKDLKKLGFEIESKSGAFGGYKIIGFPEWFKK
;
A
#
# COMPACT_ATOMS: atom_id res chain seq x y z
N MET A 1 -20.22 -3.20 -8.67
CA MET A 1 -18.87 -3.50 -8.13
C MET A 1 -18.91 -3.26 -6.62
N ILE A 2 -18.58 -4.27 -5.80
CA ILE A 2 -18.46 -4.08 -4.34
C ILE A 2 -16.98 -3.83 -4.06
N ILE A 3 -16.61 -2.56 -3.86
CA ILE A 3 -15.19 -2.16 -3.71
C ILE A 3 -14.49 -2.92 -2.58
N GLU A 4 -15.20 -3.28 -1.51
CA GLU A 4 -14.68 -4.09 -0.41
C GLU A 4 -14.21 -5.47 -0.87
N LYS A 5 -14.97 -6.14 -1.75
CA LYS A 5 -14.58 -7.44 -2.32
C LYS A 5 -13.32 -7.31 -3.19
N GLU A 6 -13.18 -6.21 -3.92
CA GLU A 6 -11.97 -5.95 -4.72
C GLU A 6 -10.76 -5.66 -3.81
N ILE A 7 -10.95 -4.90 -2.73
CA ILE A 7 -9.90 -4.66 -1.72
C ILE A 7 -9.47 -5.98 -1.06
N GLU A 8 -10.41 -6.84 -0.70
CA GLU A 8 -10.09 -8.16 -0.13
C GLU A 8 -9.27 -9.04 -1.09
N LYS A 9 -9.60 -9.02 -2.39
CA LYS A 9 -8.80 -9.71 -3.42
C LYS A 9 -7.39 -9.13 -3.49
N VAL A 10 -7.25 -7.80 -3.47
CA VAL A 10 -5.95 -7.11 -3.46
C VAL A 10 -5.10 -7.55 -2.27
N ILE A 11 -5.67 -7.62 -1.07
CA ILE A 11 -4.94 -8.02 0.15
C ILE A 11 -4.48 -9.48 0.10
N LYS A 12 -5.28 -10.35 -0.51
CA LYS A 12 -4.99 -11.79 -0.62
C LYS A 12 -4.05 -12.13 -1.77
N LYS A 13 -3.83 -11.21 -2.72
CA LYS A 13 -2.86 -11.38 -3.80
C LYS A 13 -1.48 -11.59 -3.18
N LYS A 14 -0.80 -12.68 -3.54
CA LYS A 14 0.55 -12.99 -3.04
C LYS A 14 1.39 -13.48 -4.21
N ASP A 15 1.77 -12.54 -5.06
CA ASP A 15 2.52 -12.83 -6.27
C ASP A 15 3.88 -12.15 -6.19
N TYR A 16 4.71 -12.67 -5.28
CA TYR A 16 6.04 -12.15 -5.01
C TYR A 16 7.03 -13.30 -4.98
N ASP A 17 8.22 -13.07 -5.56
CA ASP A 17 9.36 -13.95 -5.37
C ASP A 17 9.86 -13.83 -3.92
N PHE A 18 9.33 -14.69 -3.06
CA PHE A 18 9.64 -14.69 -1.64
C PHE A 18 11.13 -14.86 -1.35
N TRP A 19 11.86 -15.63 -2.17
CA TRP A 19 13.29 -15.88 -1.96
C TRP A 19 14.11 -14.62 -2.21
N THR A 20 13.85 -13.92 -3.32
CA THR A 20 14.49 -12.63 -3.60
C THR A 20 14.19 -11.62 -2.49
N PHE A 21 12.96 -11.58 -1.96
CA PHE A 21 12.63 -10.71 -0.82
C PHE A 21 13.44 -11.04 0.43
N LEU A 22 13.59 -12.33 0.76
CA LEU A 22 14.38 -12.75 1.91
C LEU A 22 15.85 -12.40 1.78
N GLU A 23 16.44 -12.62 0.59
CA GLU A 23 17.82 -12.27 0.29
C GLU A 23 18.06 -10.77 0.48
N LYS A 24 17.23 -9.93 -0.14
CA LYS A 24 17.35 -8.46 -0.03
C LYS A 24 17.10 -7.97 1.40
N ALA A 25 16.22 -8.63 2.15
CA ALA A 25 15.99 -8.31 3.55
C ALA A 25 17.18 -8.68 4.44
N TYR A 26 17.82 -9.82 4.18
CA TYR A 26 19.04 -10.21 4.88
C TYR A 26 20.18 -9.22 4.61
N GLU A 27 20.43 -8.87 3.34
CA GLU A 27 21.45 -7.90 2.92
C GLU A 27 21.24 -6.52 3.57
N SER A 28 19.98 -6.05 3.62
CA SER A 28 19.63 -4.73 4.16
C SER A 28 19.35 -4.71 5.66
N GLY A 29 19.53 -5.82 6.38
CA GLY A 29 19.26 -5.92 7.82
C GLY A 29 17.80 -5.65 8.20
N VAL A 30 16.86 -5.98 7.33
CA VAL A 30 15.42 -5.79 7.50
C VAL A 30 14.77 -7.09 8.00
N LYS A 31 13.92 -6.97 9.03
CA LYS A 31 13.12 -8.10 9.53
C LYS A 31 11.75 -8.11 8.88
N LEU A 32 11.60 -8.93 7.84
CA LEU A 32 10.32 -9.09 7.16
C LEU A 32 9.29 -9.82 8.01
N ASP A 33 8.03 -9.46 7.79
CA ASP A 33 6.86 -10.19 8.27
C ASP A 33 5.70 -10.03 7.28
N ILE A 34 4.61 -10.78 7.49
CA ILE A 34 3.46 -10.76 6.59
C ILE A 34 2.85 -9.36 6.39
N GLY A 35 3.00 -8.47 7.37
CA GLY A 35 2.50 -7.11 7.26
C GLY A 35 3.22 -6.30 6.17
N HIS A 36 4.51 -6.57 5.91
CA HIS A 36 5.24 -5.91 4.82
C HIS A 36 4.60 -6.21 3.47
N PHE A 37 4.33 -7.48 3.21
CA PHE A 37 3.70 -7.93 1.96
C PHE A 37 2.26 -7.43 1.81
N ILE A 38 1.47 -7.41 2.89
CA ILE A 38 0.12 -6.85 2.87
C ILE A 38 0.14 -5.37 2.50
N LEU A 39 1.03 -4.58 3.13
CA LEU A 39 1.13 -3.15 2.83
C LEU A 39 1.60 -2.91 1.39
N LEU A 40 2.61 -3.65 0.94
CA LEU A 40 3.13 -3.53 -0.41
C LEU A 40 2.05 -3.85 -1.46
N ASN A 41 1.28 -4.92 -1.27
CA ASN A 41 0.17 -5.28 -2.14
C ASN A 41 -0.86 -4.16 -2.25
N ILE A 42 -1.27 -3.61 -1.11
CA ILE A 42 -2.23 -2.51 -1.05
C ILE A 42 -1.68 -1.29 -1.80
N LEU A 43 -0.42 -0.93 -1.56
CA LEU A 43 0.22 0.23 -2.21
C LEU A 43 0.32 0.08 -3.74
N ILE A 44 0.48 -1.15 -4.24
CA ILE A 44 0.61 -1.42 -5.68
C ILE A 44 -0.76 -1.48 -6.38
N GLU A 45 -1.74 -2.16 -5.79
CA GLU A 45 -2.96 -2.53 -6.50
C GLU A 45 -4.10 -1.52 -6.31
N ILE A 46 -4.18 -0.82 -5.16
CA ILE A 46 -5.20 0.21 -4.94
C ILE A 46 -5.12 1.35 -5.96
N PRO A 47 -3.93 1.87 -6.34
CA PRO A 47 -3.83 2.85 -7.43
C PRO A 47 -4.34 2.30 -8.77
N LYS A 48 -4.04 1.03 -9.11
CA LYS A 48 -4.55 0.40 -10.34
C LYS A 48 -6.08 0.27 -10.33
N LEU A 49 -6.65 -0.10 -9.18
CA LEU A 49 -8.11 -0.16 -9.00
C LEU A 49 -8.74 1.23 -9.15
N TYR A 50 -8.11 2.26 -8.59
CA TYR A 50 -8.54 3.64 -8.73
C TYR A 50 -8.50 4.11 -10.19
N GLU A 51 -7.43 3.83 -10.92
CA GLU A 51 -7.31 4.18 -12.34
C GLU A 51 -8.37 3.47 -13.19
N LYS A 52 -8.60 2.18 -12.94
CA LYS A 52 -9.64 1.41 -13.63
C LYS A 52 -11.02 2.02 -13.39
N LEU A 53 -11.36 2.28 -12.13
CA LEU A 53 -12.64 2.89 -11.77
C LEU A 53 -12.79 4.29 -12.36
N SER A 54 -11.72 5.08 -12.34
CA SER A 54 -11.70 6.44 -12.91
C SER A 54 -11.99 6.45 -14.41
N LYS A 55 -11.55 5.43 -15.14
CA LYS A 55 -11.89 5.23 -16.56
C LYS A 55 -13.34 4.81 -16.78
N GLU A 56 -13.93 4.06 -15.85
CA GLU A 56 -15.30 3.55 -15.97
C GLU A 56 -16.37 4.58 -15.59
N ILE A 57 -16.16 5.34 -14.51
CA ILE A 57 -17.18 6.22 -13.93
C ILE A 57 -16.73 7.69 -13.77
N GLY A 58 -15.51 8.02 -14.16
CA GLY A 58 -14.92 9.35 -14.01
C GLY A 58 -14.09 9.51 -12.73
N GLU A 59 -13.08 10.39 -12.80
CA GLU A 59 -12.09 10.60 -11.73
C GLU A 59 -12.72 11.13 -10.45
N GLU A 60 -13.59 12.15 -10.53
CA GLU A 60 -14.22 12.76 -9.35
C GLU A 60 -15.10 11.77 -8.58
N LYS A 61 -15.96 11.02 -9.28
CA LYS A 61 -16.79 9.98 -8.65
C LYS A 61 -15.95 8.88 -8.01
N SER A 62 -14.88 8.46 -8.69
CA SER A 62 -13.97 7.43 -8.17
C SER A 62 -13.24 7.91 -6.91
N LYS A 63 -12.82 9.17 -6.90
CA LYS A 63 -12.14 9.81 -5.78
C LYS A 63 -13.05 9.94 -4.57
N GLU A 64 -14.32 10.31 -4.79
CA GLU A 64 -15.35 10.35 -3.75
C GLU A 64 -15.56 8.97 -3.11
N ILE A 65 -15.69 7.91 -3.92
CA ILE A 65 -15.81 6.53 -3.42
C ILE A 65 -14.59 6.18 -2.54
N PHE A 66 -13.37 6.38 -3.03
CA PHE A 66 -12.17 6.01 -2.27
C PHE A 66 -12.02 6.80 -0.96
N ARG A 67 -12.48 8.06 -0.93
CA ARG A 67 -12.55 8.88 0.29
C ARG A 67 -13.61 8.37 1.27
N ASN A 68 -14.81 8.02 0.78
CA ASN A 68 -15.91 7.50 1.61
C ASN A 68 -15.53 6.18 2.30
N TYR A 69 -14.79 5.31 1.61
CA TYR A 69 -14.22 4.09 2.17
C TYR A 69 -12.95 4.32 3.02
N LYS A 70 -12.54 5.59 3.21
CA LYS A 70 -11.33 6.01 3.95
C LYS A 70 -10.03 5.41 3.41
N ILE A 71 -10.02 4.95 2.16
CA ILE A 71 -8.85 4.40 1.49
C ILE A 71 -7.82 5.51 1.28
N PHE A 72 -8.27 6.65 0.77
CA PHE A 72 -7.43 7.82 0.58
C PHE A 72 -7.37 8.72 1.82
N ALA A 73 -6.21 9.30 2.05
CA ALA A 73 -6.02 10.39 3.00
C ALA A 73 -6.73 11.65 2.51
N LYS A 74 -7.27 12.43 3.46
CA LYS A 74 -8.09 13.63 3.17
C LYS A 74 -7.40 14.52 2.12
N ASP A 75 -8.16 14.90 1.10
CA ASP A 75 -7.76 15.79 0.01
C ASP A 75 -6.55 15.33 -0.83
N SER A 76 -6.29 14.02 -0.91
CA SER A 76 -5.21 13.48 -1.74
C SER A 76 -5.52 12.07 -2.26
N ASN A 77 -4.68 11.55 -3.16
CA ASN A 77 -4.75 10.15 -3.63
C ASN A 77 -3.70 9.25 -2.93
N TYR A 78 -3.21 9.68 -1.76
CA TYR A 78 -2.32 8.86 -0.92
C TYR A 78 -3.16 7.87 -0.13
N ILE A 79 -2.70 6.63 0.00
CA ILE A 79 -3.40 5.62 0.81
C ILE A 79 -3.23 5.95 2.29
N SER A 80 -4.34 6.06 3.01
CA SER A 80 -4.42 6.43 4.41
C SER A 80 -3.68 5.43 5.30
N GLY A 81 -2.81 5.91 6.18
CA GLY A 81 -2.17 5.09 7.21
C GLY A 81 -3.17 4.47 8.19
N GLU A 82 -4.32 5.12 8.41
CA GLU A 82 -5.42 4.56 9.21
C GLU A 82 -6.11 3.38 8.51
N PHE A 83 -6.23 3.44 7.18
CA PHE A 83 -6.72 2.31 6.39
C PHE A 83 -5.73 1.15 6.43
N LEU A 84 -4.45 1.41 6.14
CA LEU A 84 -3.37 0.40 6.17
C LEU A 84 -3.26 -0.32 7.52
N LYS A 85 -3.42 0.42 8.62
CA LYS A 85 -3.36 -0.13 9.99
C LYS A 85 -4.35 -1.28 10.20
N LYS A 86 -5.54 -1.21 9.60
CA LYS A 86 -6.59 -2.24 9.74
C LYS A 86 -6.16 -3.60 9.19
N TYR A 87 -5.31 -3.62 8.16
CA TYR A 87 -4.97 -4.83 7.42
C TYR A 87 -3.74 -5.56 7.91
N ILE A 88 -2.89 -4.90 8.70
CA ILE A 88 -1.74 -5.55 9.33
C ILE A 88 -2.05 -6.08 10.74
N ASN A 89 -3.31 -6.02 11.18
CA ASN A 89 -3.78 -6.44 12.50
C ASN A 89 -2.94 -5.84 13.66
N ARG A 90 -2.58 -4.55 13.55
CA ARG A 90 -1.84 -3.82 14.59
C ARG A 90 -2.63 -2.64 15.10
N LYS A 91 -2.50 -2.35 16.40
CA LYS A 91 -3.22 -1.25 17.06
C LYS A 91 -2.66 0.15 16.72
N SER A 92 -1.42 0.22 16.24
CA SER A 92 -0.69 1.50 16.06
C SER A 92 -0.31 1.79 14.62
N ARG A 93 -0.48 3.05 14.21
CA ARG A 93 0.06 3.57 12.94
C ARG A 93 1.58 3.55 12.87
N VAL A 94 2.27 3.56 14.02
CA VAL A 94 3.73 3.39 14.07
C VAL A 94 4.13 2.05 13.45
N ALA A 95 3.29 1.01 13.59
CA ALA A 95 3.55 -0.28 12.97
C ALA A 95 3.47 -0.23 11.43
N VAL A 96 2.60 0.63 10.86
CA VAL A 96 2.58 0.90 9.42
C VAL A 96 3.84 1.66 9.03
N HIS A 97 4.16 2.76 9.73
CA HIS A 97 5.32 3.60 9.44
C HIS A 97 6.64 2.81 9.43
N ASN A 98 6.85 1.95 10.42
CA ASN A 98 8.06 1.13 10.50
C ASN A 98 8.20 0.18 9.30
N ARG A 99 7.12 -0.49 8.90
CA ARG A 99 7.13 -1.38 7.72
C ARG A 99 7.34 -0.61 6.44
N ILE A 100 6.77 0.59 6.32
CA ILE A 100 7.04 1.47 5.19
C ILE A 100 8.52 1.87 5.17
N LYS A 101 9.11 2.19 6.31
CA LYS A 101 10.55 2.49 6.41
C LYS A 101 11.39 1.29 6.00
N ASP A 102 11.00 0.08 6.40
CA ASP A 102 11.66 -1.16 6.00
C ASP A 102 11.53 -1.43 4.50
N LEU A 103 10.35 -1.24 3.90
CA LEU A 103 10.17 -1.30 2.45
C LEU A 103 11.04 -0.26 1.71
N LYS A 104 11.18 0.97 2.25
CA LYS A 104 12.11 1.96 1.68
C LYS A 104 13.56 1.50 1.74
N LYS A 105 13.99 0.84 2.83
CA LYS A 105 15.33 0.23 2.93
C LYS A 105 15.57 -0.89 1.93
N LEU A 106 14.50 -1.57 1.50
CA LEU A 106 14.57 -2.56 0.42
C LEU A 106 14.62 -1.92 -0.98
N GLY A 107 14.55 -0.58 -1.07
CA GLY A 107 14.67 0.16 -2.32
C GLY A 107 13.33 0.54 -2.95
N PHE A 108 12.19 0.30 -2.29
CA PHE A 108 10.91 0.83 -2.77
C PHE A 108 10.82 2.33 -2.55
N GLU A 109 10.49 3.07 -3.60
CA GLU A 109 10.29 4.51 -3.53
C GLU A 109 8.87 4.80 -3.08
N ILE A 110 8.71 5.14 -1.80
CA ILE A 110 7.41 5.43 -1.18
C ILE A 110 7.40 6.85 -0.65
N GLU A 111 6.53 7.69 -1.18
CA GLU A 111 6.26 9.01 -0.63
C GLU A 111 5.41 8.90 0.63
N SER A 112 5.62 9.83 1.57
CA SER A 112 4.89 9.87 2.83
C SER A 112 4.38 11.29 3.05
N LYS A 113 3.07 11.44 3.24
CA LYS A 113 2.44 12.73 3.55
C LYS A 113 2.22 12.86 5.05
N SER A 114 2.74 13.93 5.63
CA SER A 114 2.57 14.27 7.06
C SER A 114 1.13 14.71 7.37
N GLY A 115 0.68 14.49 8.61
CA GLY A 115 -0.61 15.01 9.12
C GLY A 115 -1.48 13.97 9.85
N ALA A 116 -2.64 14.41 10.33
CA ALA A 116 -3.56 13.60 11.15
C ALA A 116 -4.03 12.31 10.47
N PHE A 117 -3.99 12.24 9.13
CA PHE A 117 -4.34 11.07 8.32
C PHE A 117 -3.20 10.65 7.39
N GLY A 118 -1.95 10.80 7.86
CA GLY A 118 -0.75 10.61 7.05
C GLY A 118 -0.85 9.43 6.10
N GLY A 119 -0.44 9.65 4.85
CA GLY A 119 -0.71 8.76 3.73
C GLY A 119 0.56 8.33 3.01
N TYR A 120 0.45 7.27 2.24
CA TYR A 120 1.56 6.64 1.54
C TYR A 120 1.22 6.43 0.07
N LYS A 121 2.20 6.62 -0.81
CA LYS A 121 2.08 6.37 -2.24
C LYS A 121 3.38 5.76 -2.73
N ILE A 122 3.29 4.63 -3.42
CA ILE A 122 4.43 4.06 -4.13
C ILE A 122 4.62 4.83 -5.46
N ILE A 123 5.84 5.26 -5.73
CA ILE A 123 6.20 6.03 -6.93
C ILE A 123 7.26 5.33 -7.78
N GLY A 124 7.96 4.34 -7.21
CA GLY A 124 9.01 3.60 -7.87
C GLY A 124 9.27 2.26 -7.20
N PHE A 125 9.94 1.39 -7.94
CA PHE A 125 10.24 0.00 -7.55
C PHE A 125 11.73 -0.24 -7.70
N PRO A 126 12.35 -1.03 -6.82
CA PRO A 126 13.75 -1.40 -7.00
C PRO A 126 13.90 -2.36 -8.18
N GLU A 127 15.05 -2.34 -8.85
CA GLU A 127 15.30 -3.13 -10.08
C GLU A 127 15.10 -4.63 -9.89
N TRP A 128 15.41 -5.16 -8.71
CA TRP A 128 15.26 -6.57 -8.39
C TRP A 128 13.79 -7.01 -8.25
N PHE A 129 12.86 -6.07 -8.06
CA PHE A 129 11.45 -6.36 -7.88
C PHE A 129 10.76 -6.53 -9.24
N LYS A 130 10.56 -7.79 -9.65
CA LYS A 130 9.78 -8.14 -10.84
C LYS A 130 8.29 -8.00 -10.53
N LYS A 131 7.57 -7.33 -11.43
CA LYS A 131 6.14 -6.98 -11.32
C LYS A 131 5.24 -8.01 -11.99
#